data_AF-A0A0D9XPX8-F1
#
_entry.id   AF-A0A0D9XPX8-F1
#
_cell.length_a   1.000
_cell.length_b   1.000
_cell.length_c   1.000
_cell.angle_alpha   90.00
_cell.angle_beta   90.00
_cell.angle_gamma   90.00
#
_symmetry.space_group_name_H-M   'P 1'
#
loop_
_entity.id
_entity.type
_entity.pdbx_description
1 polymer ?
#
loop_
_entity_poly.entity_id
_entity_poly.type
_entity_poly.pdbx_seq_one_letter_code
_entity_poly.pdbx_strand_id
1 'polypeptide(L)'
;MAMGVVWLGLLLLMLLQPQVLGLTNCNSRRLQEFLRLPSNGGTKWALLIAGSNGWENYRHQADVCHAYQIMKYGGLKDENIVVMMYDDIAYNPENPYPGIIINHPTDYPPSSDVYAGVPKDYTGDDVNKNNFLAVLLGDQSALTGAGSGKVISSGPDDHIFVFYSDHGGSGVLCMPSGDYLYADELAQALQKKHDADAYEGLVLYVEACESGSMFDGRLPTNNGVYAMTAANPWEDSWATYCWIPPYNDTCLGDLFSVAWMEDADLHKPGETLGQQYEIVKNLTWPASHVSQYGDLDLSCQPLSVYYAADTSTNDHSSATGVTRGRGVDQRDAKLVYLWNKYEKSAEGTAEKAEAWKRLLREMERRSRVDRSVELIGDLLLGVSGASSKLMTRRPAGQPLVDDWDCLKSMVRTFEAHCGPLGHYGMKHMRTFANMCNAAVDHHAMANAASKACTHPVLG
;
A
#
# COMPACT_ATOMS: atom_id res chain seq x y z
N MET A 1 29.43 9.26 50.59
CA MET A 1 29.07 8.48 49.38
C MET A 1 27.67 7.87 49.53
N ALA A 2 26.62 8.68 49.70
CA ALA A 2 25.25 8.16 49.90
C ALA A 2 24.13 8.97 49.23
N MET A 3 24.43 10.11 48.59
CA MET A 3 23.44 10.92 47.87
C MET A 3 23.51 10.80 46.34
N GLY A 4 24.58 10.21 45.79
CA GLY A 4 24.75 10.02 44.33
C GLY A 4 24.06 8.77 43.76
N VAL A 5 23.71 7.79 44.60
CA VAL A 5 23.16 6.50 44.13
C VAL A 5 21.63 6.56 43.96
N VAL A 6 20.95 7.43 44.70
CA VAL A 6 19.48 7.57 44.65
C VAL A 6 19.03 8.28 43.35
N TRP A 7 19.84 9.22 42.84
CA TRP A 7 19.54 9.93 41.60
C TRP A 7 19.77 9.09 40.33
N LEU A 8 20.73 8.16 40.35
CA LEU A 8 20.91 7.21 39.25
C LEU A 8 19.79 6.16 39.17
N GLY A 9 19.21 5.75 40.30
CA GLY A 9 18.07 4.83 40.33
C GLY A 9 16.78 5.42 39.75
N LEU A 10 16.52 6.71 40.00
CA LEU A 10 15.36 7.43 39.47
C LEU A 10 15.49 7.75 37.97
N LEU A 11 16.70 8.01 37.47
CA LEU A 11 16.94 8.16 36.03
C LEU A 11 16.81 6.82 35.27
N LEU A 12 17.22 5.70 35.87
CA LEU A 12 17.05 4.38 35.25
C LEU A 12 15.57 3.94 35.17
N LEU A 13 14.75 4.34 36.15
CA LEU A 13 13.30 4.08 36.15
C LEU A 13 12.54 4.90 35.10
N MET A 14 13.02 6.09 34.73
CA MET A 14 12.44 6.88 33.63
C MET A 14 12.87 6.39 32.24
N LEU A 15 13.96 5.62 32.13
CA LEU A 15 14.45 5.04 30.87
C LEU A 15 13.82 3.68 30.53
N LEU A 16 13.02 3.10 31.43
CA LEU A 16 12.28 1.84 31.24
C LEU A 16 10.80 2.04 30.83
N GLN A 17 10.36 3.29 30.61
CA GLN A 17 8.93 3.62 30.47
C GLN A 17 8.31 3.72 29.06
N PRO A 18 8.90 3.31 27.92
CA PRO A 18 8.06 3.16 26.72
C PRO A 18 7.22 1.87 26.76
N GLN A 19 7.69 0.80 27.42
CA GLN A 19 7.08 -0.54 27.29
C GLN A 19 6.01 -0.85 28.35
N VAL A 20 6.06 -0.19 29.52
CA VAL A 20 5.08 -0.44 30.60
C VAL A 20 3.75 0.28 30.32
N LEU A 21 3.77 1.43 29.63
CA LEU A 21 2.57 2.19 29.28
C LEU A 21 1.63 1.43 28.34
N GLY A 22 2.17 0.67 27.37
CA GLY A 22 1.36 -0.14 26.45
C GLY A 22 0.61 -1.30 27.11
N LEU A 23 1.26 -2.02 28.05
CA LEU A 23 0.64 -3.14 28.78
C LEU A 23 -0.45 -2.67 29.76
N THR A 24 -0.28 -1.49 30.36
CA THR A 24 -1.32 -0.90 31.22
C THR A 24 -2.53 -0.44 30.42
N ASN A 25 -2.35 0.01 29.17
CA ASN A 25 -3.45 0.52 28.34
C ASN A 25 -4.34 -0.61 27.79
N CYS A 26 -3.75 -1.72 27.31
CA CYS A 26 -4.54 -2.86 26.85
C CYS A 26 -5.41 -3.48 27.97
N ASN A 27 -4.90 -3.59 29.20
CA ASN A 27 -5.67 -4.13 30.32
C ASN A 27 -6.82 -3.19 30.74
N SER A 28 -6.61 -1.88 30.69
CA SER A 28 -7.66 -0.89 30.97
C SER A 28 -8.77 -0.93 29.91
N ARG A 29 -8.41 -1.06 28.63
CA ARG A 29 -9.38 -1.12 27.53
C ARG A 29 -10.17 -2.43 27.50
N ARG A 30 -9.53 -3.57 27.75
CA ARG A 30 -10.22 -4.86 27.93
C ARG A 30 -11.23 -4.81 29.07
N LEU A 31 -10.90 -4.10 30.17
CA LEU A 31 -11.84 -3.88 31.26
C LEU A 31 -13.01 -2.99 30.82
N GLN A 32 -12.76 -1.94 30.03
CA GLN A 32 -13.82 -1.09 29.48
C GLN A 32 -14.74 -1.85 28.51
N GLU A 33 -14.19 -2.67 27.61
CA GLU A 33 -14.97 -3.56 26.72
C GLU A 33 -15.77 -4.59 27.52
N PHE A 34 -15.19 -5.20 28.56
CA PHE A 34 -15.92 -6.11 29.46
C PHE A 34 -17.06 -5.41 30.23
N LEU A 35 -16.90 -4.13 30.57
CA LEU A 35 -17.90 -3.33 31.27
C LEU A 35 -18.98 -2.76 30.35
N ARG A 36 -18.77 -2.75 29.02
CA ARG A 36 -19.81 -2.42 28.06
C ARG A 36 -20.82 -3.57 28.00
N LEU A 37 -22.11 -3.23 28.05
CA LEU A 37 -23.18 -4.20 27.82
C LEU A 37 -22.98 -4.84 26.43
N PRO A 38 -23.27 -6.14 26.24
CA PRO A 38 -23.10 -6.78 24.94
C PRO A 38 -23.97 -6.05 23.92
N SER A 39 -23.35 -5.26 23.04
CA SER A 39 -23.98 -4.84 21.81
C SER A 39 -24.24 -6.09 20.98
N ASN A 40 -25.37 -6.14 20.26
CA ASN A 40 -25.50 -7.10 19.18
C ASN A 40 -24.37 -6.76 18.19
N GLY A 41 -23.26 -7.51 18.25
CA GLY A 41 -21.97 -7.11 17.65
C GLY A 41 -22.11 -6.49 16.26
N GLY A 42 -21.45 -5.36 16.05
CA GLY A 42 -21.52 -4.64 14.79
C GLY A 42 -21.02 -5.43 13.60
N THR A 43 -21.34 -4.93 12.43
CA THR A 43 -20.99 -5.54 11.14
C THR A 43 -19.52 -5.33 10.84
N LYS A 44 -18.85 -6.39 10.36
CA LYS A 44 -17.48 -6.31 9.83
C LYS A 44 -17.54 -5.99 8.35
N TRP A 45 -16.90 -4.91 7.95
CA TRP A 45 -16.81 -4.45 6.57
C TRP A 45 -15.38 -4.55 6.07
N ALA A 46 -15.23 -4.82 4.78
CA ALA A 46 -13.94 -4.81 4.13
C ALA A 46 -13.95 -4.03 2.81
N LEU A 47 -12.91 -3.24 2.58
CA LEU A 47 -12.61 -2.59 1.32
C LEU A 47 -11.23 -3.05 0.84
N LEU A 48 -11.21 -3.82 -0.25
CA LEU A 48 -9.99 -4.39 -0.83
C LEU A 48 -9.70 -3.71 -2.17
N ILE A 49 -8.48 -3.18 -2.36
CA ILE A 49 -8.12 -2.51 -3.60
C ILE A 49 -6.71 -2.88 -4.10
N ALA A 50 -6.63 -3.24 -5.39
CA ALA A 50 -5.40 -3.38 -6.14
C ALA A 50 -5.24 -2.14 -7.04
N GLY A 51 -4.22 -1.33 -6.80
CA GLY A 51 -4.02 -0.04 -7.46
C GLY A 51 -3.40 -0.10 -8.87
N SER A 52 -3.13 -1.29 -9.40
CA SER A 52 -2.53 -1.46 -10.74
C SER A 52 -3.13 -2.60 -11.55
N ASN A 53 -2.66 -2.65 -12.80
CA ASN A 53 -3.01 -3.61 -13.83
C ASN A 53 -1.74 -4.10 -14.56
N GLY A 54 -1.91 -5.00 -15.51
CA GLY A 54 -0.83 -5.58 -16.31
C GLY A 54 -0.20 -6.80 -15.64
N TRP A 55 0.25 -7.75 -16.47
CA TRP A 55 0.84 -9.01 -16.01
C TRP A 55 2.09 -8.80 -15.14
N GLU A 56 2.85 -7.74 -15.38
CA GLU A 56 4.01 -7.38 -14.57
C GLU A 56 3.64 -6.96 -13.13
N ASN A 57 2.37 -6.68 -12.86
CA ASN A 57 1.81 -6.32 -11.55
C ASN A 57 0.85 -7.37 -10.99
N TYR A 58 0.93 -8.61 -11.49
CA TYR A 58 0.15 -9.78 -11.03
C TYR A 58 -0.06 -9.80 -9.51
N ARG A 59 1.03 -9.64 -8.76
CA ARG A 59 1.11 -9.69 -7.29
C ARG A 59 0.05 -8.85 -6.56
N HIS A 60 -0.26 -7.64 -7.02
CA HIS A 60 -1.17 -6.77 -6.29
C HIS A 60 -2.62 -7.27 -6.34
N GLN A 61 -3.06 -7.79 -7.49
CA GLN A 61 -4.37 -8.42 -7.62
C GLN A 61 -4.41 -9.79 -6.93
N ALA A 62 -3.30 -10.52 -6.93
CA ALA A 62 -3.17 -11.76 -6.17
C ALA A 62 -3.27 -11.52 -4.66
N ASP A 63 -2.66 -10.44 -4.15
CA ASP A 63 -2.76 -10.04 -2.75
C ASP A 63 -4.22 -9.73 -2.37
N VAL A 64 -4.92 -8.95 -3.19
CA VAL A 64 -6.34 -8.62 -2.95
C VAL A 64 -7.23 -9.86 -2.99
N CYS A 65 -6.99 -10.76 -3.94
CA CYS A 65 -7.69 -12.03 -4.02
C CYS A 65 -7.45 -12.88 -2.76
N HIS A 66 -6.22 -12.93 -2.25
CA HIS A 66 -5.88 -13.68 -1.05
C HIS A 66 -6.50 -13.05 0.22
N ALA A 67 -6.45 -11.72 0.36
CA ALA A 67 -7.12 -10.99 1.45
C ALA A 67 -8.63 -11.26 1.46
N TYR A 68 -9.26 -11.36 0.30
CA TYR A 68 -10.66 -11.78 0.18
C TYR A 68 -10.89 -13.19 0.76
N GLN A 69 -10.05 -14.17 0.40
CA GLN A 69 -10.20 -15.54 0.93
C GLN A 69 -10.10 -15.58 2.46
N ILE A 70 -9.17 -14.83 3.05
CA ILE A 70 -9.02 -14.71 4.51
C ILE A 70 -10.31 -14.16 5.14
N MET A 71 -10.88 -13.10 4.56
CA MET A 71 -12.12 -12.50 5.07
C MET A 71 -13.33 -13.43 4.92
N LYS A 72 -13.43 -14.14 3.80
CA LYS A 72 -14.46 -15.16 3.58
C LYS A 72 -14.39 -16.25 4.62
N TYR A 73 -13.18 -16.73 4.90
CA TYR A 73 -12.96 -17.73 5.93
C TYR A 73 -13.28 -17.19 7.33
N GLY A 74 -12.95 -15.91 7.60
CA GLY A 74 -13.31 -15.19 8.82
C GLY A 74 -14.81 -14.92 9.00
N GLY A 75 -15.65 -15.32 8.05
CA GLY A 75 -17.10 -15.25 8.13
C GLY A 75 -17.71 -13.97 7.57
N LEU A 76 -16.93 -13.10 6.91
CA LEU A 76 -17.47 -11.92 6.24
C LEU A 76 -18.32 -12.36 5.03
N LYS A 77 -19.45 -11.69 4.87
CA LYS A 77 -20.36 -11.90 3.74
C LYS A 77 -19.97 -10.99 2.58
N ASP A 78 -20.27 -11.42 1.35
CA ASP A 78 -19.93 -10.64 0.14
C ASP A 78 -20.64 -9.28 0.11
N GLU A 79 -21.81 -9.17 0.76
CA GLU A 79 -22.52 -7.90 0.92
C GLU A 79 -21.73 -6.86 1.74
N ASN A 80 -20.75 -7.31 2.55
CA ASN A 80 -19.90 -6.47 3.38
C ASN A 80 -18.43 -6.39 2.92
N ILE A 81 -18.08 -7.07 1.82
CA ILE A 81 -16.74 -6.99 1.20
C ILE A 81 -16.89 -6.29 -0.15
N VAL A 82 -16.23 -5.16 -0.30
CA VAL A 82 -16.12 -4.44 -1.58
C VAL A 82 -14.74 -4.70 -2.17
N VAL A 83 -14.69 -5.23 -3.40
CA VAL A 83 -13.43 -5.51 -4.11
C VAL A 83 -13.25 -4.60 -5.32
N MET A 84 -12.13 -3.89 -5.36
CA MET A 84 -11.70 -3.04 -6.47
C MET A 84 -10.41 -3.59 -7.06
N MET A 85 -10.46 -4.26 -8.20
CA MET A 85 -9.26 -4.75 -8.88
C MET A 85 -9.48 -4.75 -10.39
N TYR A 86 -8.44 -4.43 -11.15
CA TYR A 86 -8.60 -4.18 -12.58
C TYR A 86 -9.12 -5.41 -13.36
N ASP A 87 -8.84 -6.62 -12.85
CA ASP A 87 -9.37 -7.92 -13.32
C ASP A 87 -8.80 -8.41 -14.66
N ASP A 88 -7.55 -8.08 -14.96
CA ASP A 88 -6.83 -8.42 -16.20
C ASP A 88 -5.78 -9.53 -16.05
N ILE A 89 -5.78 -10.23 -14.91
CA ILE A 89 -4.77 -11.24 -14.56
C ILE A 89 -5.26 -12.68 -14.82
N ALA A 90 -6.43 -13.06 -14.31
CA ALA A 90 -6.88 -14.46 -14.34
C ALA A 90 -6.96 -15.02 -15.77
N TYR A 91 -7.43 -14.21 -16.73
CA TYR A 91 -7.54 -14.60 -18.15
C TYR A 91 -6.50 -13.90 -19.04
N ASN A 92 -5.42 -13.39 -18.45
CA ASN A 92 -4.32 -12.83 -19.23
C ASN A 92 -3.74 -13.89 -20.18
N PRO A 93 -3.40 -13.57 -21.44
CA PRO A 93 -2.75 -14.52 -22.34
C PRO A 93 -1.40 -15.05 -21.83
N GLU A 94 -0.75 -14.34 -20.92
CA GLU A 94 0.48 -14.78 -20.27
C GLU A 94 0.23 -15.75 -19.10
N ASN A 95 -1.02 -15.92 -18.65
CA ASN A 95 -1.37 -16.80 -17.55
C ASN A 95 -1.27 -18.28 -17.98
N PRO A 96 -0.35 -19.07 -17.40
CA PRO A 96 -0.23 -20.49 -17.71
C PRO A 96 -1.45 -21.31 -17.26
N TYR A 97 -2.25 -20.79 -16.34
CA TYR A 97 -3.48 -21.42 -15.84
C TYR A 97 -4.65 -20.44 -15.91
N PRO A 98 -5.29 -20.27 -17.09
CA PRO A 98 -6.40 -19.34 -17.25
C PRO A 98 -7.53 -19.58 -16.24
N GLY A 99 -7.99 -18.51 -15.60
CA GLY A 99 -9.01 -18.52 -14.56
C GLY A 99 -8.48 -18.76 -13.14
N ILE A 100 -7.17 -18.95 -12.95
CA ILE A 100 -6.54 -19.17 -11.65
C ILE A 100 -5.59 -18.02 -11.31
N ILE A 101 -5.63 -17.54 -10.07
CA ILE A 101 -4.61 -16.66 -9.49
C ILE A 101 -4.06 -17.33 -8.22
N ILE A 102 -2.75 -17.30 -8.01
CA ILE A 102 -2.08 -17.83 -6.81
C ILE A 102 -1.28 -16.72 -6.14
N ASN A 103 -1.14 -16.71 -4.81
CA ASN A 103 -0.40 -15.66 -4.10
C ASN A 103 0.86 -16.18 -3.37
N HIS A 104 1.18 -17.46 -3.52
CA HIS A 104 2.40 -18.07 -3.01
C HIS A 104 2.81 -19.26 -3.91
N PRO A 105 4.06 -19.75 -3.82
CA PRO A 105 4.51 -20.91 -4.58
C PRO A 105 3.78 -22.18 -4.15
N THR A 106 3.23 -22.94 -5.09
CA THR A 106 2.53 -24.21 -4.85
C THR A 106 3.08 -25.33 -5.73
N ASP A 107 2.62 -26.56 -5.49
CA ASP A 107 2.73 -27.66 -6.47
C ASP A 107 1.94 -27.35 -7.75
N TYR A 108 2.28 -28.03 -8.85
CA TYR A 108 1.67 -27.82 -10.16
C TYR A 108 0.95 -29.07 -10.69
N PRO A 109 -0.31 -28.95 -11.18
CA PRO A 109 -1.13 -27.73 -11.29
C PRO A 109 -1.49 -27.12 -9.92
N PRO A 110 -1.68 -25.79 -9.84
CA PRO A 110 -1.90 -25.10 -8.57
C PRO A 110 -3.19 -25.56 -7.90
N SER A 111 -3.12 -25.83 -6.60
CA SER A 111 -4.27 -26.18 -5.76
C SER A 111 -4.76 -25.02 -4.89
N SER A 112 -3.99 -23.93 -4.78
CA SER A 112 -4.32 -22.75 -3.98
C SER A 112 -4.74 -21.58 -4.90
N ASP A 113 -5.90 -21.74 -5.54
CA ASP A 113 -6.51 -20.63 -6.26
C ASP A 113 -7.11 -19.63 -5.28
N VAL A 114 -6.66 -18.38 -5.33
CA VAL A 114 -7.20 -17.27 -4.55
C VAL A 114 -8.24 -16.45 -5.32
N TYR A 115 -8.40 -16.68 -6.63
CA TYR A 115 -9.32 -15.93 -7.50
C TYR A 115 -10.78 -16.36 -7.38
N ALA A 116 -11.01 -17.65 -7.15
CA ALA A 116 -12.35 -18.22 -7.10
C ALA A 116 -13.26 -17.48 -6.11
N GLY A 117 -14.42 -17.04 -6.60
CA GLY A 117 -15.45 -16.39 -5.80
C GLY A 117 -15.18 -14.94 -5.43
N VAL A 118 -14.04 -14.34 -5.81
CA VAL A 118 -13.73 -12.93 -5.52
C VAL A 118 -14.75 -12.01 -6.25
N PRO A 119 -15.48 -11.13 -5.52
CA PRO A 119 -16.40 -10.17 -6.11
C PRO A 119 -15.72 -9.25 -7.13
N LYS A 120 -16.47 -8.81 -8.13
CA LYS A 120 -16.04 -7.86 -9.17
C LYS A 120 -16.80 -6.55 -9.00
N ASP A 121 -16.73 -5.95 -7.81
CA ASP A 121 -17.53 -4.76 -7.52
C ASP A 121 -17.10 -3.58 -8.39
N TYR A 122 -15.79 -3.36 -8.53
CA TYR A 122 -15.24 -2.37 -9.45
C TYR A 122 -14.05 -2.98 -10.19
N THR A 123 -14.10 -3.00 -11.52
CA THR A 123 -13.04 -3.54 -12.39
C THR A 123 -12.73 -2.58 -13.53
N GLY A 124 -11.61 -2.79 -14.23
CA GLY A 124 -11.16 -1.87 -15.28
C GLY A 124 -11.08 -0.42 -14.80
N ASP A 125 -11.66 0.50 -15.59
CA ASP A 125 -11.65 1.94 -15.31
C ASP A 125 -12.46 2.36 -14.07
N ASP A 126 -13.31 1.47 -13.55
CA ASP A 126 -14.06 1.74 -12.32
C ASP A 126 -13.16 1.62 -11.07
N VAL A 127 -11.95 1.07 -11.21
CA VAL A 127 -10.90 1.12 -10.19
C VAL A 127 -10.19 2.46 -10.29
N ASN A 128 -10.81 3.49 -9.71
CA ASN A 128 -10.30 4.85 -9.71
C ASN A 128 -10.45 5.49 -8.31
N LYS A 129 -9.68 6.56 -8.06
CA LYS A 129 -9.67 7.27 -6.77
C LYS A 129 -11.08 7.67 -6.33
N ASN A 130 -11.87 8.22 -7.23
CA ASN A 130 -13.17 8.79 -6.88
C ASN A 130 -14.12 7.70 -6.37
N ASN A 131 -14.17 6.56 -7.07
CA ASN A 131 -14.92 5.40 -6.63
C ASN A 131 -14.38 4.84 -5.31
N PHE A 132 -13.07 4.76 -5.12
CA PHE A 132 -12.48 4.30 -3.85
C PHE A 132 -12.91 5.18 -2.67
N LEU A 133 -12.81 6.50 -2.81
CA LEU A 133 -13.22 7.44 -1.76
C LEU A 133 -14.74 7.42 -1.52
N ALA A 134 -15.54 7.31 -2.57
CA ALA A 134 -16.99 7.18 -2.47
C ALA A 134 -17.41 5.89 -1.76
N VAL A 135 -16.80 4.76 -2.10
CA VAL A 135 -16.99 3.47 -1.43
C VAL A 135 -16.63 3.56 0.05
N LEU A 136 -15.46 4.11 0.38
CA LEU A 136 -15.03 4.30 1.75
C LEU A 136 -16.04 5.15 2.53
N LEU A 137 -16.53 6.24 1.95
CA LEU A 137 -17.48 7.15 2.59
C LEU A 137 -18.92 6.64 2.64
N GLY A 138 -19.25 5.54 1.95
CA GLY A 138 -20.64 5.07 1.83
C GLY A 138 -21.49 5.93 0.88
N ASP A 139 -20.87 6.72 0.00
CA ASP A 139 -21.56 7.64 -0.90
C ASP A 139 -21.82 6.99 -2.27
N GLN A 140 -22.94 6.28 -2.37
CA GLN A 140 -23.36 5.65 -3.63
C GLN A 140 -23.63 6.67 -4.74
N SER A 141 -23.94 7.94 -4.42
CA SER A 141 -24.26 8.97 -5.40
C SER A 141 -23.03 9.56 -6.08
N ALA A 142 -21.87 9.45 -5.44
CA ALA A 142 -20.58 9.88 -5.98
C ALA A 142 -19.88 8.82 -6.85
N LEU A 143 -20.43 7.61 -6.93
CA LEU A 143 -19.90 6.54 -7.77
C LEU A 143 -20.02 6.91 -9.25
N THR A 144 -19.02 6.49 -10.01
CA THR A 144 -18.93 6.65 -11.45
C THR A 144 -18.75 5.30 -12.12
N GLY A 145 -19.13 5.22 -13.40
CA GLY A 145 -18.93 4.03 -14.22
C GLY A 145 -19.99 2.94 -14.01
N ALA A 146 -19.61 1.68 -14.22
CA ALA A 146 -20.53 0.54 -14.33
C ALA A 146 -20.37 -0.51 -13.22
N GLY A 147 -19.62 -0.19 -12.16
CA GLY A 147 -19.42 -1.05 -11.00
C GLY A 147 -20.72 -1.45 -10.31
N SER A 148 -20.64 -2.38 -9.36
CA SER A 148 -21.78 -2.99 -8.68
C SER A 148 -22.65 -2.01 -7.87
N GLY A 149 -22.13 -0.82 -7.58
CA GLY A 149 -22.77 0.16 -6.72
C GLY A 149 -22.60 -0.13 -5.22
N LYS A 150 -21.89 -1.20 -4.85
CA LYS A 150 -21.65 -1.57 -3.45
C LYS A 150 -20.70 -0.58 -2.78
N VAL A 151 -21.06 -0.11 -1.59
CA VAL A 151 -20.27 0.82 -0.77
C VAL A 151 -20.21 0.34 0.68
N ILE A 152 -19.31 0.92 1.48
CA ILE A 152 -19.21 0.62 2.91
C ILE A 152 -20.27 1.40 3.68
N SER A 153 -21.48 0.84 3.75
CA SER A 153 -22.65 1.40 4.44
C SER A 153 -22.65 1.06 5.94
N SER A 154 -21.56 1.42 6.61
CA SER A 154 -21.29 1.10 8.02
C SER A 154 -21.93 2.08 9.01
N GLY A 155 -22.28 1.58 10.20
CA GLY A 155 -22.79 2.35 11.34
C GLY A 155 -21.80 2.52 12.49
N PRO A 156 -22.20 3.15 13.61
CA PRO A 156 -21.31 3.51 14.73
C PRO A 156 -20.73 2.31 15.50
N ASP A 157 -21.39 1.16 15.48
CA ASP A 157 -20.92 -0.06 16.15
C ASP A 157 -20.09 -0.98 15.20
N ASP A 158 -19.95 -0.60 13.92
CA ASP A 158 -19.34 -1.44 12.89
C ASP A 158 -17.80 -1.32 12.86
N HIS A 159 -17.12 -2.39 12.42
CA HIS A 159 -15.68 -2.40 12.22
C HIS A 159 -15.33 -2.46 10.74
N ILE A 160 -14.32 -1.71 10.32
CA ILE A 160 -13.94 -1.60 8.91
C ILE A 160 -12.47 -1.96 8.75
N PHE A 161 -12.19 -2.84 7.80
CA PHE A 161 -10.84 -3.14 7.37
C PHE A 161 -10.62 -2.70 5.93
N VAL A 162 -9.58 -1.94 5.68
CA VAL A 162 -9.19 -1.48 4.35
C VAL A 162 -7.83 -2.07 4.03
N PHE A 163 -7.71 -2.73 2.88
CA PHE A 163 -6.42 -3.20 2.37
C PHE A 163 -6.17 -2.67 0.97
N TYR A 164 -5.05 -1.97 0.84
CA TYR A 164 -4.53 -1.46 -0.42
C TYR A 164 -3.23 -2.18 -0.77
N SER A 165 -3.11 -2.69 -2.00
CA SER A 165 -1.85 -3.22 -2.54
C SER A 165 -1.55 -2.64 -3.92
N ASP A 166 -0.43 -1.91 -4.04
CA ASP A 166 0.13 -1.43 -5.32
C ASP A 166 1.52 -0.75 -5.18
N HIS A 167 1.96 -0.08 -6.24
CA HIS A 167 2.89 1.03 -6.22
C HIS A 167 2.41 2.24 -5.40
N GLY A 168 3.37 2.92 -4.79
CA GLY A 168 3.18 4.21 -4.11
C GLY A 168 4.25 5.20 -4.49
N GLY A 169 4.21 6.37 -3.89
CA GLY A 169 5.24 7.39 -3.90
C GLY A 169 5.09 8.23 -2.64
N SER A 170 6.03 9.15 -2.41
CA SER A 170 5.87 10.07 -1.26
C SER A 170 4.55 10.84 -1.36
N GLY A 171 3.63 10.57 -0.43
CA GLY A 171 2.32 11.21 -0.29
C GLY A 171 1.27 10.78 -1.32
N VAL A 172 1.52 9.74 -2.11
CA VAL A 172 0.58 9.26 -3.12
C VAL A 172 0.51 7.74 -3.23
N LEU A 173 -0.67 7.26 -3.55
CA LEU A 173 -0.95 5.89 -3.97
C LEU A 173 -1.40 5.90 -5.43
N CYS A 174 -0.91 4.94 -6.19
CA CYS A 174 -1.24 4.81 -7.61
C CYS A 174 -2.68 4.27 -7.79
N MET A 175 -3.27 4.56 -8.93
CA MET A 175 -4.57 4.05 -9.32
C MET A 175 -4.45 3.58 -10.77
N PRO A 176 -5.11 2.48 -11.18
CA PRO A 176 -4.94 1.97 -12.53
C PRO A 176 -5.62 2.86 -13.58
N SER A 177 -6.61 3.65 -13.15
CA SER A 177 -7.33 4.61 -13.99
C SER A 177 -7.55 5.95 -13.27
N GLY A 178 -7.42 7.03 -14.02
CA GLY A 178 -7.60 8.40 -13.54
C GLY A 178 -6.41 8.96 -12.75
N ASP A 179 -6.70 9.84 -11.79
CA ASP A 179 -5.69 10.50 -10.96
C ASP A 179 -5.20 9.61 -9.81
N TYR A 180 -3.97 9.86 -9.33
CA TYR A 180 -3.45 9.31 -8.08
C TYR A 180 -4.32 9.67 -6.87
N LEU A 181 -4.30 8.80 -5.85
CA LEU A 181 -4.84 9.06 -4.53
C LEU A 181 -3.78 9.76 -3.67
N TYR A 182 -3.99 11.05 -3.38
CA TYR A 182 -3.10 11.81 -2.52
C TYR A 182 -3.44 11.63 -1.04
N ALA A 183 -2.41 11.71 -0.18
CA ALA A 183 -2.57 11.51 1.26
C ALA A 183 -3.52 12.51 1.92
N ASP A 184 -3.58 13.76 1.44
CA ASP A 184 -4.53 14.75 1.96
C ASP A 184 -5.99 14.38 1.65
N GLU A 185 -6.25 13.77 0.49
CA GLU A 185 -7.59 13.32 0.10
C GLU A 185 -8.04 12.12 0.95
N LEU A 186 -7.15 11.15 1.18
CA LEU A 186 -7.42 10.02 2.07
C LEU A 186 -7.66 10.47 3.51
N ALA A 187 -6.79 11.34 4.05
CA ALA A 187 -6.95 11.88 5.39
C ALA A 187 -8.28 12.63 5.57
N GLN A 188 -8.68 13.43 4.57
CA GLN A 188 -9.97 14.11 4.58
C GLN A 188 -11.14 13.14 4.54
N ALA A 189 -11.06 12.06 3.76
CA ALA A 189 -12.12 11.05 3.71
C ALA A 189 -12.25 10.28 5.04
N LEU A 190 -11.12 9.90 5.65
CA LEU A 190 -11.11 9.27 6.98
C LEU A 190 -11.72 10.18 8.05
N GLN A 191 -11.39 11.49 8.03
CA GLN A 191 -11.98 12.46 8.93
C GLN A 191 -13.49 12.61 8.69
N LYS A 192 -13.94 12.72 7.43
CA LYS A 192 -15.37 12.78 7.11
C LYS A 192 -16.13 11.55 7.60
N LYS A 193 -15.54 10.36 7.47
CA LYS A 193 -16.15 9.12 7.94
C LYS A 193 -16.21 9.05 9.47
N HIS A 194 -15.19 9.57 10.15
CA HIS A 194 -15.19 9.74 11.61
C HIS A 194 -16.30 10.70 12.07
N ASP A 195 -16.38 11.88 11.45
CA ASP A 195 -17.36 12.91 11.79
C ASP A 195 -18.81 12.44 11.55
N ALA A 196 -19.00 11.43 10.70
CA ALA A 196 -20.28 10.79 10.43
C ALA A 196 -20.66 9.68 11.43
N ASP A 197 -19.82 9.38 12.43
CA ASP A 197 -20.02 8.30 13.41
C ASP A 197 -20.31 6.94 12.73
N ALA A 198 -19.53 6.64 11.68
CA ALA A 198 -19.80 5.54 10.77
C ALA A 198 -18.90 4.30 10.99
N TYR A 199 -18.25 4.20 12.16
CA TYR A 199 -17.52 3.01 12.62
C TYR A 199 -17.15 3.11 14.10
N GLU A 200 -16.99 1.96 14.76
CA GLU A 200 -16.35 1.86 16.08
C GLU A 200 -14.82 1.78 15.96
N GLY A 201 -14.33 1.08 14.93
CA GLY A 201 -12.89 1.01 14.62
C GLY A 201 -12.62 0.79 13.14
N LEU A 202 -11.58 1.46 12.62
CA LEU A 202 -11.16 1.35 11.23
C LEU A 202 -9.67 1.01 11.15
N VAL A 203 -9.33 -0.06 10.45
CA VAL A 203 -7.95 -0.52 10.23
C VAL A 203 -7.59 -0.37 8.76
N LEU A 204 -6.43 0.21 8.46
CA LEU A 204 -5.87 0.27 7.10
C LEU A 204 -4.54 -0.47 7.01
N TYR A 205 -4.44 -1.45 6.12
CA TYR A 205 -3.16 -2.04 5.71
C TYR A 205 -2.80 -1.52 4.32
N VAL A 206 -1.58 -1.01 4.16
CA VAL A 206 -1.12 -0.39 2.91
C VAL A 206 0.20 -1.00 2.45
N GLU A 207 0.13 -1.86 1.44
CA GLU A 207 1.26 -2.33 0.65
C GLU A 207 1.55 -1.33 -0.46
N ALA A 208 2.59 -0.52 -0.27
CA ALA A 208 3.15 0.38 -1.29
C ALA A 208 4.52 0.95 -0.89
N CYS A 209 5.29 1.37 -1.89
CA CYS A 209 6.47 2.23 -1.70
C CYS A 209 6.10 3.51 -0.97
N GLU A 210 6.94 3.90 -0.02
CA GLU A 210 6.77 5.09 0.83
C GLU A 210 5.40 5.19 1.51
N SER A 211 4.69 4.08 1.71
CA SER A 211 3.32 4.03 2.24
C SER A 211 3.16 4.73 3.59
N GLY A 212 4.19 4.76 4.44
CA GLY A 212 4.19 5.54 5.68
C GLY A 212 3.91 7.04 5.47
N SER A 213 4.32 7.60 4.33
CA SER A 213 4.08 9.01 3.99
C SER A 213 2.61 9.36 3.72
N MET A 214 1.74 8.36 3.61
CA MET A 214 0.29 8.56 3.52
C MET A 214 -0.31 9.00 4.86
N PHE A 215 0.36 8.72 5.98
CA PHE A 215 -0.17 8.92 7.33
C PHE A 215 0.71 9.81 8.21
N ASP A 216 2.02 9.86 7.96
CA ASP A 216 2.98 10.62 8.78
C ASP A 216 2.61 12.13 8.85
N GLY A 217 2.45 12.63 10.07
CA GLY A 217 2.00 14.00 10.34
C GLY A 217 0.58 14.34 9.85
N ARG A 218 -0.27 13.33 9.58
CA ARG A 218 -1.63 13.52 9.04
C ARG A 218 -2.72 12.72 9.72
N LEU A 219 -2.48 11.47 10.07
CA LEU A 219 -3.50 10.63 10.68
C LEU A 219 -3.65 10.98 12.17
N PRO A 220 -4.83 11.46 12.63
CA PRO A 220 -5.07 11.74 14.04
C PRO A 220 -4.91 10.49 14.92
N THR A 221 -4.53 10.68 16.18
CA THR A 221 -4.32 9.56 17.13
C THR A 221 -5.55 9.26 17.98
N ASN A 222 -6.70 9.89 17.70
CA ASN A 222 -7.89 9.85 18.55
C ASN A 222 -9.20 9.79 17.75
N ASN A 223 -9.15 9.24 16.54
CA ASN A 223 -10.32 9.10 15.66
C ASN A 223 -10.73 7.63 15.46
N GLY A 224 -10.17 6.68 16.19
CA GLY A 224 -10.48 5.25 16.04
C GLY A 224 -9.94 4.63 14.74
N VAL A 225 -8.92 5.26 14.12
CA VAL A 225 -8.26 4.75 12.91
C VAL A 225 -6.86 4.25 13.22
N TYR A 226 -6.57 2.99 12.91
CA TYR A 226 -5.23 2.40 12.97
C TYR A 226 -4.73 2.11 11.57
N ALA A 227 -3.48 2.44 11.26
CA ALA A 227 -2.87 2.11 9.97
C ALA A 227 -1.54 1.37 10.15
N MET A 228 -1.32 0.35 9.33
CA MET A 228 -0.06 -0.38 9.19
C MET A 228 0.43 -0.31 7.75
N THR A 229 1.70 0.02 7.54
CA THR A 229 2.27 0.25 6.21
C THR A 229 3.46 -0.66 5.93
N ALA A 230 3.59 -1.12 4.68
CA ALA A 230 4.69 -1.98 4.24
C ALA A 230 6.07 -1.33 4.37
N ALA A 231 6.13 -0.01 4.21
CA ALA A 231 7.35 0.77 4.23
C ALA A 231 7.19 2.01 5.09
N ASN A 232 8.30 2.51 5.62
CA ASN A 232 8.34 3.84 6.24
C ASN A 232 8.18 4.94 5.15
N PRO A 233 8.11 6.23 5.51
CA PRO A 233 7.91 7.31 4.53
C PRO A 233 9.04 7.50 3.49
N TRP A 234 10.14 6.73 3.57
CA TRP A 234 11.40 7.02 2.87
C TRP A 234 12.00 5.88 2.05
N GLU A 235 11.32 4.74 1.97
CA GLU A 235 11.83 3.56 1.28
C GLU A 235 10.74 2.88 0.45
N ASP A 236 11.17 2.06 -0.50
CA ASP A 236 10.30 1.25 -1.32
C ASP A 236 9.82 0.00 -0.55
N SER A 237 8.67 -0.55 -0.94
CA SER A 237 8.26 -1.89 -0.55
C SER A 237 8.78 -2.92 -1.57
N TRP A 238 8.51 -4.20 -1.33
CA TRP A 238 9.19 -5.29 -2.04
C TRP A 238 8.23 -6.37 -2.52
N ALA A 239 8.32 -6.71 -3.79
CA ALA A 239 7.70 -7.91 -4.34
C ALA A 239 8.42 -9.18 -3.85
N THR A 240 7.72 -10.30 -3.78
CA THR A 240 8.27 -11.60 -3.39
C THR A 240 7.69 -12.70 -4.28
N TYR A 241 8.20 -13.93 -4.09
CA TYR A 241 7.79 -15.09 -4.89
C TYR A 241 7.94 -14.85 -6.40
N CYS A 242 9.06 -14.22 -6.76
CA CYS A 242 9.46 -13.97 -8.14
C CYS A 242 10.23 -15.17 -8.71
N TRP A 243 10.27 -15.30 -10.04
CA TRP A 243 10.97 -16.40 -10.74
C TRP A 243 10.47 -17.80 -10.37
N ILE A 244 9.18 -17.94 -10.05
CA ILE A 244 8.57 -19.22 -9.69
C ILE A 244 8.02 -19.85 -10.97
N PRO A 245 8.54 -20.98 -11.46
CA PRO A 245 7.94 -21.65 -12.62
C PRO A 245 6.51 -22.08 -12.30
N PRO A 246 5.54 -21.99 -13.24
CA PRO A 246 5.68 -21.48 -14.60
C PRO A 246 5.64 -19.94 -14.74
N TYR A 247 5.32 -19.20 -13.68
CA TYR A 247 5.26 -17.73 -13.56
C TYR A 247 6.64 -17.04 -13.51
N ASN A 248 7.59 -17.48 -14.33
CA ASN A 248 9.00 -17.05 -14.25
C ASN A 248 9.21 -15.55 -14.50
N ASP A 249 8.27 -14.89 -15.18
CA ASP A 249 8.38 -13.49 -15.59
C ASP A 249 7.67 -12.51 -14.64
N THR A 250 6.91 -12.99 -13.65
CA THR A 250 6.23 -12.13 -12.69
C THR A 250 6.52 -12.57 -11.25
N CYS A 251 6.01 -11.80 -10.30
CA CYS A 251 6.05 -12.09 -8.87
C CYS A 251 4.62 -12.40 -8.41
N LEU A 252 4.47 -13.37 -7.51
CA LEU A 252 3.14 -13.86 -7.10
C LEU A 252 2.50 -13.06 -5.96
N GLY A 253 3.30 -12.31 -5.19
CA GLY A 253 2.80 -11.52 -4.08
C GLY A 253 3.80 -10.46 -3.64
N ASP A 254 3.41 -9.66 -2.66
CA ASP A 254 4.25 -8.62 -2.07
C ASP A 254 4.65 -8.96 -0.63
N LEU A 255 5.88 -8.62 -0.25
CA LEU A 255 6.53 -9.16 0.94
C LEU A 255 5.78 -8.80 2.23
N PHE A 256 5.28 -7.56 2.37
CA PHE A 256 4.47 -7.19 3.51
C PHE A 256 3.09 -7.85 3.42
N SER A 257 2.48 -7.83 2.24
CA SER A 257 1.18 -8.47 2.01
C SER A 257 1.16 -9.94 2.41
N VAL A 258 2.03 -10.76 1.81
CA VAL A 258 2.07 -12.20 2.11
C VAL A 258 2.48 -12.46 3.55
N ALA A 259 3.27 -11.58 4.17
CA ALA A 259 3.65 -11.73 5.57
C ALA A 259 2.45 -11.62 6.53
N TRP A 260 1.52 -10.68 6.31
CA TRP A 260 0.33 -10.56 7.16
C TRP A 260 -0.76 -11.56 6.79
N MET A 261 -0.87 -11.90 5.50
CA MET A 261 -1.87 -12.86 5.02
C MET A 261 -1.54 -14.29 5.43
N GLU A 262 -0.30 -14.74 5.20
CA GLU A 262 0.12 -16.08 5.63
C GLU A 262 0.16 -16.22 7.15
N ASP A 263 0.30 -15.11 7.89
CA ASP A 263 0.13 -15.08 9.34
C ASP A 263 -1.35 -15.26 9.73
N ALA A 264 -2.26 -14.55 9.06
CA ALA A 264 -3.70 -14.68 9.27
C ALA A 264 -4.24 -16.08 8.91
N ASP A 265 -3.68 -16.74 7.88
CA ASP A 265 -3.99 -18.12 7.49
C ASP A 265 -3.68 -19.16 8.57
N LEU A 266 -2.86 -18.80 9.57
CA LEU A 266 -2.60 -19.67 10.73
C LEU A 266 -3.76 -19.66 11.72
N HIS A 267 -4.75 -18.76 11.55
CA HIS A 267 -5.98 -18.69 12.34
C HIS A 267 -5.74 -18.70 13.85
N LYS A 268 -4.73 -17.97 14.34
CA LYS A 268 -4.34 -17.95 15.75
C LYS A 268 -5.43 -17.25 16.57
N PRO A 269 -6.17 -17.96 17.44
CA PRO A 269 -7.27 -17.35 18.18
C PRO A 269 -6.78 -16.24 19.11
N GLY A 270 -7.42 -15.08 19.05
CA GLY A 270 -7.11 -13.94 19.91
C GLY A 270 -5.82 -13.19 19.57
N GLU A 271 -5.19 -13.47 18.42
CA GLU A 271 -4.11 -12.63 17.89
C GLU A 271 -4.62 -11.19 17.70
N THR A 272 -3.80 -10.23 18.13
CA THR A 272 -4.13 -8.80 18.11
C THR A 272 -3.43 -8.08 16.97
N LEU A 273 -3.94 -6.91 16.58
CA LEU A 273 -3.31 -6.03 15.59
C LEU A 273 -1.83 -5.75 15.93
N GLY A 274 -1.52 -5.50 17.20
CA GLY A 274 -0.15 -5.24 17.67
C GLY A 274 0.77 -6.47 17.62
N GLN A 275 0.22 -7.67 17.87
CA GLN A 275 1.00 -8.91 17.72
C GLN A 275 1.30 -9.18 16.25
N GLN A 276 0.31 -9.04 15.37
CA GLN A 276 0.52 -9.19 13.94
C GLN A 276 1.51 -8.14 13.41
N TYR A 277 1.43 -6.88 13.86
CA TYR A 277 2.41 -5.85 13.51
C TYR A 277 3.85 -6.30 13.78
N GLU A 278 4.14 -6.83 14.97
CA GLU A 278 5.49 -7.29 15.30
C GLU A 278 5.92 -8.51 14.47
N ILE A 279 4.99 -9.43 14.16
CA ILE A 279 5.28 -10.57 13.28
C ILE A 279 5.62 -10.08 11.88
N VAL A 280 4.74 -9.29 11.28
CA VAL A 280 4.90 -8.77 9.91
C VAL A 280 6.16 -7.93 9.79
N LYS A 281 6.42 -7.04 10.75
CA LYS A 281 7.65 -6.26 10.81
C LYS A 281 8.91 -7.13 10.79
N ASN A 282 8.94 -8.21 11.56
CA ASN A 282 10.08 -9.13 11.59
C ASN A 282 10.23 -9.93 10.29
N LEU A 283 9.10 -10.32 9.68
CA LEU A 283 9.07 -11.09 8.45
C LEU A 283 9.40 -10.28 7.19
N THR A 284 9.15 -8.97 7.21
CA THR A 284 9.46 -8.04 6.11
C THR A 284 10.89 -7.47 6.22
N TRP A 285 11.49 -7.47 7.41
CA TRP A 285 12.89 -7.10 7.62
C TRP A 285 13.85 -8.13 6.98
N PRO A 286 14.97 -7.70 6.34
CA PRO A 286 15.52 -6.35 6.25
C PRO A 286 15.14 -5.56 5.01
N ALA A 287 14.08 -5.94 4.29
CA ALA A 287 13.70 -5.31 3.03
C ALA A 287 13.12 -3.90 3.23
N SER A 288 12.16 -3.77 4.15
CA SER A 288 11.56 -2.49 4.55
C SER A 288 11.17 -2.49 6.04
N HIS A 289 10.84 -1.31 6.55
CA HIS A 289 10.43 -1.03 7.92
C HIS A 289 8.92 -0.83 8.00
N VAL A 290 8.24 -1.91 8.34
CA VAL A 290 6.80 -1.87 8.63
C VAL A 290 6.51 -0.87 9.75
N SER A 291 5.60 0.06 9.48
CA SER A 291 5.32 1.21 10.35
C SER A 291 3.84 1.26 10.73
N GLN A 292 3.53 1.86 11.89
CA GLN A 292 2.16 2.00 12.40
C GLN A 292 1.83 3.47 12.68
N TYR A 293 0.58 3.87 12.46
CA TYR A 293 0.10 5.25 12.60
C TYR A 293 -1.33 5.29 13.15
N GLY A 294 -1.74 6.47 13.61
CA GLY A 294 -3.10 6.75 14.08
C GLY A 294 -3.33 6.38 15.54
N ASP A 295 -4.52 5.92 15.85
CA ASP A 295 -4.94 5.49 17.18
C ASP A 295 -4.36 4.11 17.51
N LEU A 296 -3.15 4.13 18.08
CA LEU A 296 -2.42 2.92 18.46
C LEU A 296 -3.08 2.14 19.60
N ASP A 297 -4.08 2.68 20.29
CA ASP A 297 -4.80 1.93 21.31
C ASP A 297 -5.61 0.77 20.69
N LEU A 298 -5.90 0.85 19.39
CA LEU A 298 -6.51 -0.25 18.63
C LEU A 298 -5.57 -1.45 18.50
N SER A 299 -4.26 -1.29 18.70
CA SER A 299 -3.30 -2.41 18.60
C SER A 299 -3.62 -3.58 19.55
N CYS A 300 -4.39 -3.31 20.62
CA CYS A 300 -4.83 -4.30 21.59
C CYS A 300 -6.02 -5.16 21.13
N GLN A 301 -6.72 -4.74 20.06
CA GLN A 301 -7.93 -5.41 19.59
C GLN A 301 -7.57 -6.68 18.80
N PRO A 302 -8.36 -7.77 18.97
CA PRO A 302 -8.19 -8.99 18.20
C PRO A 302 -8.41 -8.76 16.70
N LEU A 303 -7.67 -9.46 15.85
CA LEU A 303 -7.90 -9.49 14.40
C LEU A 303 -9.32 -9.97 14.05
N SER A 304 -9.90 -10.82 14.91
CA SER A 304 -11.26 -11.34 14.73
C SER A 304 -12.34 -10.27 14.85
N VAL A 305 -12.05 -9.11 15.41
CA VAL A 305 -12.95 -7.94 15.39
C VAL A 305 -13.11 -7.39 13.96
N TYR A 306 -12.07 -7.53 13.12
CA TYR A 306 -12.00 -6.91 11.79
C TYR A 306 -12.23 -7.92 10.66
N TYR A 307 -11.46 -9.00 10.60
CA TYR A 307 -11.51 -9.92 9.46
C TYR A 307 -11.18 -11.39 9.77
N ALA A 308 -10.45 -11.69 10.86
CA ALA A 308 -10.00 -13.05 11.11
C ALA A 308 -11.12 -13.94 11.70
N ALA A 309 -10.97 -15.26 11.53
CA ALA A 309 -11.84 -16.23 12.18
C ALA A 309 -11.60 -16.26 13.70
N ASP A 310 -12.67 -16.41 14.48
CA ASP A 310 -12.61 -16.43 15.96
C ASP A 310 -12.44 -17.86 16.54
N THR A 311 -12.55 -18.90 15.69
CA THR A 311 -12.47 -20.30 16.11
C THR A 311 -11.41 -21.06 15.33
N SER A 312 -10.61 -21.88 16.02
CA SER A 312 -9.67 -22.81 15.39
C SER A 312 -10.42 -23.97 14.75
N THR A 313 -10.52 -24.01 13.44
CA THR A 313 -10.83 -25.25 12.71
C THR A 313 -9.51 -25.94 12.37
N ASN A 314 -9.33 -27.16 12.90
CA ASN A 314 -8.11 -27.97 12.82
C ASN A 314 -7.75 -28.48 11.41
N ASP A 315 -8.35 -27.93 10.35
CA ASP A 315 -8.11 -28.35 8.98
C ASP A 315 -7.45 -27.21 8.22
N HIS A 316 -6.12 -27.07 8.35
CA HIS A 316 -5.28 -26.65 7.22
C HIS A 316 -3.84 -27.08 7.45
N SER A 317 -3.31 -27.86 6.50
CA SER A 317 -1.89 -28.13 6.38
C SER A 317 -1.17 -26.82 6.06
N SER A 318 -0.42 -26.31 7.02
CA SER A 318 0.39 -25.12 6.82
C SER A 318 1.41 -25.37 5.70
N ALA A 319 1.42 -24.51 4.68
CA ALA A 319 2.57 -24.37 3.78
C ALA A 319 3.71 -23.63 4.51
N THR A 320 4.02 -24.02 5.74
CA THR A 320 5.17 -23.54 6.50
C THR A 320 6.41 -24.22 5.94
N GLY A 321 6.97 -23.65 4.89
CA GLY A 321 8.18 -24.21 4.29
C GLY A 321 8.76 -23.45 3.10
N VAL A 322 8.02 -22.50 2.51
CA VAL A 322 8.59 -21.70 1.42
C VAL A 322 9.53 -20.67 2.01
N THR A 323 10.84 -20.92 1.87
CA THR A 323 11.84 -19.89 2.11
C THR A 323 11.52 -18.70 1.22
N ARG A 324 11.15 -17.56 1.82
CA ARG A 324 10.97 -16.30 1.09
C ARG A 324 12.31 -15.96 0.45
N GLY A 325 12.37 -16.05 -0.87
CA GLY A 325 13.56 -15.75 -1.65
C GLY A 325 13.94 -14.26 -1.50
N ARG A 326 15.03 -13.85 -2.17
CA ARG A 326 15.32 -12.41 -2.26
C ARG A 326 14.16 -11.72 -2.98
N GLY A 327 13.49 -10.81 -2.28
CA GLY A 327 12.47 -9.95 -2.87
C GLY A 327 13.06 -9.06 -3.96
N VAL A 328 12.16 -8.48 -4.76
CA VAL A 328 12.49 -7.49 -5.80
C VAL A 328 11.89 -6.17 -5.37
N ASP A 329 12.68 -5.10 -5.41
CA ASP A 329 12.17 -3.74 -5.19
C ASP A 329 11.00 -3.47 -6.16
N GLN A 330 9.88 -2.97 -5.64
CA GLN A 330 8.68 -2.70 -6.44
C GLN A 330 8.95 -1.88 -7.70
N ARG A 331 9.85 -0.89 -7.60
CA ARG A 331 10.22 -0.03 -8.73
C ARG A 331 10.92 -0.82 -9.82
N ASP A 332 11.62 -1.90 -9.47
CA ASP A 332 12.39 -2.73 -10.40
C ASP A 332 11.67 -3.99 -10.86
N ALA A 333 10.54 -4.35 -10.26
CA ALA A 333 9.73 -5.49 -10.67
C ALA A 333 9.41 -5.51 -12.17
N LYS A 334 9.09 -4.34 -12.76
CA LYS A 334 8.87 -4.21 -14.21
C LYS A 334 10.13 -4.48 -15.04
N LEU A 335 11.31 -4.03 -14.58
CA LEU A 335 12.57 -4.33 -15.27
C LEU A 335 12.89 -5.82 -15.18
N VAL A 336 12.64 -6.45 -14.04
CA VAL A 336 12.79 -7.90 -13.87
C VAL A 336 11.87 -8.65 -14.83
N TYR A 337 10.59 -8.26 -14.95
CA TYR A 337 9.67 -8.82 -15.94
C TYR A 337 10.22 -8.71 -17.37
N LEU A 338 10.62 -7.51 -17.79
CA LEU A 338 11.15 -7.28 -19.15
C LEU A 338 12.45 -8.03 -19.41
N TRP A 339 13.32 -8.11 -18.40
CA TRP A 339 14.57 -8.88 -18.45
C TRP A 339 14.30 -10.38 -18.59
N ASN A 340 13.39 -10.93 -17.78
CA ASN A 340 13.02 -12.34 -17.85
C ASN A 340 12.40 -12.72 -19.19
N LYS A 341 11.56 -11.83 -19.77
CA LYS A 341 11.06 -12.01 -21.14
C LYS A 341 12.19 -12.09 -22.15
N TYR A 342 13.14 -11.16 -22.10
CA TYR A 342 14.30 -11.15 -23.00
C TYR A 342 15.18 -12.41 -22.85
N GLU A 343 15.51 -12.79 -21.62
CA GLU A 343 16.37 -13.96 -21.34
C GLU A 343 15.72 -15.27 -21.79
N LYS A 344 14.42 -15.44 -21.55
CA LYS A 344 13.68 -16.68 -21.89
C LYS A 344 13.46 -16.85 -23.39
N SER A 345 13.33 -15.77 -24.16
CA SER A 345 13.14 -15.86 -25.60
C SER A 345 14.39 -16.42 -26.30
N ALA A 346 14.17 -17.25 -27.32
CA ALA A 346 15.25 -17.93 -28.04
C ALA A 346 16.10 -16.96 -28.90
N GLU A 347 17.40 -17.24 -29.00
CA GLU A 347 18.33 -16.43 -29.81
C GLU A 347 17.91 -16.33 -31.27
N GLY A 348 18.10 -15.14 -31.85
CA GLY A 348 17.78 -14.85 -33.26
C GLY A 348 16.28 -14.75 -33.59
N THR A 349 15.38 -14.82 -32.60
CA THR A 349 13.93 -14.70 -32.82
C THR A 349 13.45 -13.24 -32.82
N ALA A 350 12.35 -12.98 -33.52
CA ALA A 350 11.67 -11.67 -33.48
C ALA A 350 11.14 -11.35 -32.08
N GLU A 351 10.76 -12.36 -31.30
CA GLU A 351 10.31 -12.23 -29.92
C GLU A 351 11.43 -11.67 -29.03
N LYS A 352 12.64 -12.26 -29.08
CA LYS A 352 13.78 -11.77 -28.31
C LYS A 352 14.17 -10.34 -28.70
N ALA A 353 14.12 -10.03 -30.00
CA ALA A 353 14.40 -8.67 -30.48
C ALA A 353 13.37 -7.65 -29.97
N GLU A 354 12.07 -7.99 -29.94
CA GLU A 354 11.04 -7.11 -29.40
C GLU A 354 11.13 -6.98 -27.87
N ALA A 355 11.42 -8.07 -27.15
CA ALA A 355 11.66 -8.04 -25.71
C ALA A 355 12.84 -7.13 -25.35
N TRP A 356 13.97 -7.25 -26.07
CA TRP A 356 15.13 -6.36 -25.93
C TRP A 356 14.77 -4.90 -26.18
N LYS A 357 13.99 -4.63 -27.24
CA LYS A 357 13.52 -3.27 -27.57
C LYS A 357 12.61 -2.70 -26.49
N ARG A 358 11.74 -3.50 -25.87
CA ARG A 358 10.88 -3.07 -24.75
C ARG A 358 11.71 -2.76 -23.50
N LEU A 359 12.67 -3.61 -23.16
CA LEU A 359 13.60 -3.38 -22.05
C LEU A 359 14.39 -2.08 -22.23
N LEU A 360 15.01 -1.87 -23.39
CA LEU A 360 15.75 -0.64 -23.69
C LEU A 360 14.87 0.61 -23.63
N ARG A 361 13.63 0.54 -24.12
CA ARG A 361 12.66 1.65 -24.03
C ARG A 361 12.32 2.01 -22.60
N GLU A 362 12.12 1.02 -21.72
CA GLU A 362 11.87 1.29 -20.30
C GLU A 362 13.09 1.91 -19.63
N MET A 363 14.30 1.40 -19.89
CA MET A 363 15.54 1.99 -19.36
C MET A 363 15.75 3.43 -19.84
N GLU A 364 15.48 3.71 -21.12
CA GLU A 364 15.56 5.06 -21.67
C GLU A 364 14.54 6.00 -21.03
N ARG A 365 13.29 5.53 -20.87
CA ARG A 365 12.22 6.29 -20.21
C ARG A 365 12.61 6.66 -18.77
N ARG A 366 13.11 5.71 -17.99
CA ARG A 366 13.61 5.94 -16.62
C ARG A 366 14.71 6.99 -16.58
N SER A 367 15.72 6.83 -17.45
CA SER A 367 16.83 7.78 -17.56
C SER A 367 16.38 9.18 -17.96
N ARG A 368 15.35 9.28 -18.81
CA ARG A 368 14.75 10.56 -19.21
C ARG A 368 14.03 11.22 -18.05
N VAL A 369 13.18 10.50 -17.32
CA VAL A 369 12.46 11.04 -16.15
C VAL A 369 13.46 11.57 -15.11
N ASP A 370 14.49 10.79 -14.77
CA ASP A 370 15.52 11.19 -13.81
C ASP A 370 16.22 12.48 -14.22
N ARG A 371 16.73 12.55 -15.46
CA ARG A 371 17.41 13.76 -15.97
C ARG A 371 16.47 14.97 -16.02
N SER A 372 15.21 14.78 -16.42
CA SER A 372 14.23 15.86 -16.49
C SER A 372 13.96 16.44 -15.11
N VAL A 373 13.72 15.59 -14.10
CA VAL A 373 13.47 16.05 -12.73
C VAL A 373 14.69 16.73 -12.13
N GLU A 374 15.88 16.17 -12.33
CA GLU A 374 17.15 16.76 -11.87
C GLU A 374 17.36 18.16 -12.47
N LEU A 375 17.21 18.30 -13.80
CA LEU A 375 17.38 19.57 -14.49
C LEU A 375 16.32 20.61 -14.09
N ILE A 376 15.06 20.19 -13.88
CA ILE A 376 14.03 21.08 -13.34
C ILE A 376 14.44 21.57 -11.94
N GLY A 377 14.93 20.66 -11.10
CA GLY A 377 15.52 20.98 -9.81
C GLY A 377 16.60 22.06 -9.87
N ASP A 378 17.57 21.87 -10.77
CA ASP A 378 18.66 22.83 -11.00
C ASP A 378 18.17 24.19 -11.49
N LEU A 379 17.20 24.20 -12.41
CA LEU A 379 16.62 25.42 -12.97
C LEU A 379 15.82 26.23 -11.94
N LEU A 380 15.16 25.55 -11.00
CA LEU A 380 14.30 26.20 -10.00
C LEU A 380 15.07 26.59 -8.73
N LEU A 381 16.06 25.81 -8.31
CA LEU A 381 16.73 25.97 -7.01
C LEU A 381 18.24 26.31 -7.11
N GLY A 382 18.82 26.25 -8.31
CA GLY A 382 20.22 26.53 -8.58
C GLY A 382 21.16 25.33 -8.39
N VAL A 383 22.18 25.26 -9.27
CA VAL A 383 23.13 24.13 -9.45
C VAL A 383 23.93 23.76 -8.19
N SER A 384 24.09 24.68 -7.23
CA SER A 384 24.93 24.49 -6.03
C SER A 384 24.17 24.00 -4.79
N GLY A 385 22.95 23.45 -4.94
CA GLY A 385 22.19 22.90 -3.82
C GLY A 385 20.93 22.10 -4.17
N ALA A 386 20.65 21.84 -5.46
CA ALA A 386 19.43 21.17 -5.90
C ALA A 386 19.35 19.72 -5.37
N SER A 387 20.37 18.87 -5.58
CA SER A 387 20.33 17.46 -5.16
C SER A 387 20.13 17.29 -3.64
N SER A 388 20.82 18.08 -2.80
CA SER A 388 20.70 17.94 -1.34
C SER A 388 19.38 18.50 -0.78
N LYS A 389 18.85 19.59 -1.36
CA LYS A 389 17.59 20.19 -0.90
C LYS A 389 16.36 19.42 -1.40
N LEU A 390 16.41 18.86 -2.61
CA LEU A 390 15.29 18.14 -3.22
C LEU A 390 15.01 16.78 -2.58
N MET A 391 16.01 16.16 -1.96
CA MET A 391 15.86 14.90 -1.23
C MET A 391 15.83 15.10 0.30
N THR A 392 15.69 16.34 0.77
CA THR A 392 15.59 16.63 2.20
C THR A 392 14.37 15.92 2.78
N ARG A 393 14.59 15.19 3.88
CA ARG A 393 13.54 14.51 4.64
C ARG A 393 13.02 15.47 5.70
N ARG A 394 11.70 15.67 5.76
CA ARG A 394 11.10 16.35 6.91
C ARG A 394 11.22 15.48 8.16
N PRO A 395 11.27 16.07 9.36
CA PRO A 395 11.23 15.32 10.61
C PRO A 395 9.99 14.41 10.68
N ALA A 396 10.13 13.25 11.34
CA ALA A 396 9.00 12.36 11.59
C ALA A 396 7.87 13.09 12.33
N GLY A 397 6.62 12.76 11.98
CA GLY A 397 5.43 13.45 12.48
C GLY A 397 5.11 14.76 11.77
N GLN A 398 5.86 15.15 10.74
CA GLN A 398 5.48 16.26 9.85
C GLN A 398 4.94 15.73 8.52
N PRO A 399 3.89 16.38 7.98
CA PRO A 399 3.38 16.01 6.67
C PRO A 399 4.42 16.24 5.59
N LEU A 400 4.41 15.44 4.52
CA LEU A 400 5.35 15.55 3.40
C LEU A 400 5.47 16.98 2.84
N VAL A 401 4.33 17.65 2.64
CA VAL A 401 4.24 19.00 2.08
C VAL A 401 3.19 19.80 2.86
N ASP A 402 3.42 21.11 2.98
CA ASP A 402 2.45 22.01 3.62
C ASP A 402 1.27 22.33 2.67
N ASP A 403 1.56 22.58 1.39
CA ASP A 403 0.59 22.87 0.34
C ASP A 403 0.43 21.68 -0.63
N TRP A 404 -0.68 20.96 -0.52
CA TRP A 404 -0.98 19.78 -1.35
C TRP A 404 -1.49 20.15 -2.73
N ASP A 405 -2.12 21.32 -2.88
CA ASP A 405 -2.53 21.83 -4.17
C ASP A 405 -1.31 22.23 -4.99
N CYS A 406 -0.28 22.80 -4.34
CA CYS A 406 1.03 22.99 -4.97
C CYS A 406 1.61 21.65 -5.45
N LEU A 407 1.66 20.61 -4.60
CA LEU A 407 2.20 19.30 -5.00
C LEU A 407 1.46 18.73 -6.22
N LYS A 408 0.12 18.68 -6.16
CA LYS A 408 -0.75 18.24 -7.27
C LYS A 408 -0.50 19.08 -8.53
N SER A 409 -0.30 20.39 -8.39
CA SER A 409 0.00 21.30 -9.51
C SER A 409 1.38 21.05 -10.13
N MET A 410 2.42 20.87 -9.31
CA MET A 410 3.78 20.57 -9.76
C MET A 410 3.82 19.27 -10.56
N VAL A 411 3.16 18.22 -10.06
CA VAL A 411 3.07 16.91 -10.72
C VAL A 411 2.32 17.03 -12.04
N ARG A 412 1.11 17.62 -12.06
CA ARG A 412 0.35 17.81 -13.30
C ARG A 412 1.12 18.64 -14.34
N THR A 413 1.83 19.67 -13.90
CA THR A 413 2.65 20.51 -14.79
C THR A 413 3.82 19.71 -15.35
N PHE A 414 4.50 18.90 -14.53
CA PHE A 414 5.54 17.99 -15.02
C PHE A 414 4.96 17.06 -16.08
N GLU A 415 3.87 16.36 -15.79
CA GLU A 415 3.33 15.34 -16.69
C GLU A 415 2.81 15.92 -18.01
N ALA A 416 2.24 17.12 -17.98
CA ALA A 416 1.81 17.83 -19.18
C ALA A 416 2.97 18.19 -20.13
N HIS A 417 4.18 18.43 -19.59
CA HIS A 417 5.35 18.82 -20.37
C HIS A 417 6.31 17.65 -20.68
N CYS A 418 6.40 16.68 -19.78
CA CYS A 418 7.43 15.64 -19.78
C CYS A 418 6.88 14.23 -20.05
N GLY A 419 5.55 14.08 -20.08
CA GLY A 419 4.87 12.79 -20.10
C GLY A 419 4.63 12.23 -18.69
N PRO A 420 3.79 11.19 -18.57
CA PRO A 420 3.40 10.63 -17.28
C PRO A 420 4.62 10.12 -16.50
N LEU A 421 4.61 10.30 -15.18
CA LEU A 421 5.66 9.79 -14.31
C LEU A 421 5.72 8.25 -14.40
N GLY A 422 4.55 7.63 -14.45
CA GLY A 422 4.37 6.19 -14.35
C GLY A 422 4.92 5.64 -13.03
N HIS A 423 4.90 4.32 -12.85
CA HIS A 423 5.27 3.71 -11.56
C HIS A 423 6.70 4.06 -11.12
N TYR A 424 7.65 4.15 -12.05
CA TYR A 424 9.03 4.53 -11.69
C TYR A 424 9.16 6.00 -11.25
N GLY A 425 8.48 6.92 -11.96
CA GLY A 425 8.67 8.36 -11.77
C GLY A 425 8.14 8.86 -10.42
N MET A 426 7.20 8.14 -9.80
CA MET A 426 6.65 8.51 -8.48
C MET A 426 7.70 8.53 -7.36
N LYS A 427 8.89 7.93 -7.54
CA LYS A 427 10.02 8.13 -6.61
C LYS A 427 10.41 9.61 -6.45
N HIS A 428 10.09 10.44 -7.44
CA HIS A 428 10.37 11.88 -7.45
C HIS A 428 9.28 12.74 -6.77
N MET A 429 8.23 12.15 -6.22
CA MET A 429 7.15 12.91 -5.56
C MET A 429 7.68 13.78 -4.40
N ARG A 430 8.70 13.31 -3.67
CA ARG A 430 9.36 14.10 -2.63
C ARG A 430 10.07 15.33 -3.18
N THR A 431 10.67 15.22 -4.36
CA THR A 431 11.32 16.34 -5.05
C THR A 431 10.30 17.45 -5.32
N PHE A 432 9.13 17.11 -5.85
CA PHE A 432 8.05 18.08 -6.10
C PHE A 432 7.50 18.68 -4.80
N ALA A 433 7.33 17.87 -3.75
CA ALA A 433 6.93 18.35 -2.43
C ALA A 433 7.94 19.36 -1.85
N ASN A 434 9.24 19.08 -1.99
CA ASN A 434 10.29 19.96 -1.51
C ASN A 434 10.38 21.26 -2.31
N MET A 435 10.04 21.27 -3.60
CA MET A 435 9.88 22.51 -4.38
C MET A 435 8.75 23.37 -3.81
N CYS A 436 7.62 22.76 -3.45
CA CYS A 436 6.50 23.46 -2.80
C CYS A 436 6.88 24.02 -1.42
N ASN A 437 7.55 23.21 -0.59
CA ASN A 437 8.03 23.65 0.73
C ASN A 437 9.06 24.78 0.64
N ALA A 438 9.78 24.89 -0.48
CA ALA A 438 10.69 25.99 -0.77
C ALA A 438 10.00 27.24 -1.37
N ALA A 439 8.66 27.25 -1.42
CA ALA A 439 7.84 28.33 -1.98
C ALA A 439 8.18 28.66 -3.44
N VAL A 440 8.52 27.64 -4.25
CA VAL A 440 8.72 27.81 -5.69
C VAL A 440 7.38 28.13 -6.35
N ASP A 441 7.36 29.20 -7.15
CA ASP A 441 6.17 29.59 -7.91
C ASP A 441 5.82 28.55 -9.00
N HIS A 442 4.55 28.19 -9.07
CA HIS A 442 4.02 27.26 -10.06
C HIS A 442 4.29 27.69 -11.51
N HIS A 443 4.31 29.00 -11.81
CA HIS A 443 4.66 29.47 -13.16
C HIS A 443 6.13 29.18 -13.52
N ALA A 444 7.02 29.11 -12.52
CA ALA A 444 8.42 28.76 -12.75
C ALA A 444 8.56 27.28 -13.17
N MET A 445 7.70 26.39 -12.65
CA MET A 445 7.70 24.96 -12.98
C MET A 445 7.43 24.72 -14.47
N ALA A 446 6.43 25.38 -15.06
CA ALA A 446 6.13 25.23 -16.49
C ALA A 446 7.32 25.67 -17.38
N ASN A 447 7.97 26.77 -17.03
CA ASN A 447 9.16 27.26 -17.74
C ASN A 447 10.34 26.27 -17.59
N ALA A 448 10.60 25.78 -16.39
CA ALA A 448 11.63 24.78 -16.15
C ALA A 448 11.36 23.47 -16.89
N ALA A 449 10.13 22.95 -16.83
CA ALA A 449 9.72 21.72 -17.49
C ALA A 449 9.83 21.81 -19.01
N SER A 450 9.42 22.93 -19.63
CA SER A 450 9.57 23.13 -21.08
C SER A 450 11.02 23.16 -21.56
N LYS A 451 11.96 23.60 -20.71
CA LYS A 451 13.40 23.56 -21.00
C LYS A 451 14.03 22.20 -20.74
N ALA A 452 13.54 21.48 -19.74
CA ALA A 452 14.09 20.17 -19.36
C ALA A 452 13.56 19.03 -20.24
N CYS A 453 12.34 19.18 -20.77
CA CYS A 453 11.62 18.13 -21.49
C CYS A 453 11.48 18.47 -22.98
N THR A 454 12.59 18.74 -23.66
CA THR A 454 12.64 19.15 -25.09
C THR A 454 12.39 18.01 -26.09
N HIS A 455 12.13 16.79 -25.62
CA HIS A 455 11.88 15.64 -26.47
C HIS A 455 10.37 15.39 -26.60
N PRO A 456 9.89 14.86 -27.74
CA PRO A 456 8.47 14.54 -27.89
C PRO A 456 8.00 13.62 -26.75
N VAL A 457 6.82 13.92 -26.21
CA VAL A 457 6.11 13.02 -25.28
C VAL A 457 5.89 11.71 -26.03
N LEU A 458 6.61 10.65 -25.64
CA LEU A 458 6.35 9.31 -26.15
C LEU A 458 5.15 8.79 -25.38
N GLY A 459 4.00 8.70 -26.06
CA GLY A 459 2.77 8.10 -25.54
C GLY A 459 2.87 6.59 -25.36
#